data_AF-A0A537UAH7-F1
#
_entry.id   AF-A0A537UAH7-F1
#
_cell.length_a   1.000
_cell.length_b   1.000
_cell.length_c   1.000
_cell.angle_alpha   90.00
_cell.angle_beta   90.00
_cell.angle_gamma   90.00
#
_symmetry.space_group_name_H-M   'P 1'
#
loop_
_entity.id
_entity.type
_entity.pdbx_description
1 polymer ?
#
loop_
_entity_poly.entity_id
_entity_poly.type
_entity_poly.pdbx_seq_one_letter_code
_entity_poly.pdbx_strand_id
1 'polypeptide(L)'
;MPVHRSTLTRPLVAVAMVVASSLYAIGQQPPTPSRVRGTVEGVAGNELALKSREGEELKLHMAGDMRVVGITRIPLSDIKVGSFIGTTTVPGPDGSQNAVEVHVFPEDMRGTGEGSRPWDLRPNSTMTNATVAETVAGNDGHTLMVKYKDGEKKVVVSPDTPVVTYVPADKSELKPG
;
A
#
# COMPACT_ATOMS: atom_id res chain seq x y z
N MET A 1 72.50 -41.99 -10.90
CA MET A 1 71.97 -43.05 -10.01
C MET A 1 72.84 -43.10 -8.76
N PRO A 2 72.31 -43.25 -7.54
CA PRO A 2 70.93 -43.18 -7.03
C PRO A 2 70.77 -41.88 -6.18
N VAL A 3 69.72 -41.52 -5.44
CA VAL A 3 68.66 -42.21 -4.70
C VAL A 3 67.43 -41.29 -4.68
N HIS A 4 66.26 -41.92 -4.73
CA HIS A 4 64.93 -41.32 -4.71
C HIS A 4 64.31 -41.51 -3.30
N ARG A 5 63.36 -40.63 -2.94
CA ARG A 5 62.30 -40.77 -1.91
C ARG A 5 62.74 -40.44 -0.47
N SER A 6 61.94 -39.81 0.40
CA SER A 6 60.48 -39.68 0.47
C SER A 6 60.08 -38.56 1.44
N THR A 7 59.20 -37.67 0.95
CA THR A 7 57.92 -37.22 1.54
C THR A 7 57.73 -36.91 3.03
N LEU A 8 56.98 -35.81 3.22
CA LEU A 8 55.99 -35.49 4.25
C LEU A 8 56.45 -34.64 5.44
N THR A 9 56.63 -33.35 5.16
CA THR A 9 56.30 -32.26 6.08
C THR A 9 54.84 -32.32 6.54
N ARG A 10 54.67 -32.50 7.86
CA ARG A 10 53.52 -32.10 8.72
C ARG A 10 52.97 -30.71 8.32
N PRO A 11 51.68 -30.36 8.58
CA PRO A 11 51.06 -30.55 9.90
C PRO A 11 49.54 -30.86 9.95
N LEU A 12 49.17 -31.64 10.98
CA LEU A 12 47.90 -31.46 11.70
C LEU A 12 47.83 -30.02 12.19
N VAL A 13 46.91 -29.18 11.67
CA VAL A 13 46.14 -28.12 12.37
C VAL A 13 45.30 -27.44 11.27
N ALA A 14 44.09 -27.95 10.98
CA ALA A 14 43.09 -27.20 10.20
C ALA A 14 41.71 -27.90 10.19
N VAL A 15 41.20 -28.36 11.34
CA VAL A 15 39.82 -28.88 11.41
C VAL A 15 39.15 -28.44 12.72
N ALA A 16 39.00 -27.12 12.92
CA ALA A 16 38.19 -26.60 14.03
C ALA A 16 37.70 -25.15 13.83
N MET A 17 37.55 -24.66 12.59
CA MET A 17 37.17 -23.26 12.33
C MET A 17 36.17 -23.09 11.16
N VAL A 18 35.18 -23.99 11.01
CA VAL A 18 34.13 -23.79 9.97
C VAL A 18 32.69 -24.01 10.47
N VAL A 19 32.47 -24.46 11.72
CA VAL A 19 31.11 -24.87 12.15
C VAL A 19 30.27 -23.76 12.82
N ALA A 20 30.82 -22.56 13.05
CA ALA A 20 30.17 -21.56 13.91
C ALA A 20 29.54 -20.33 13.20
N SER A 21 29.54 -20.26 11.87
CA SER A 21 29.13 -19.03 11.14
C SER A 21 27.83 -19.12 10.33
N SER A 22 26.99 -20.13 10.55
CA SER A 22 25.60 -20.12 10.03
C SER A 22 24.65 -19.46 11.03
N LEU A 23 24.98 -18.23 11.46
CA LEU A 23 23.95 -17.33 11.99
C LEU A 23 23.10 -16.93 10.80
N TYR A 24 21.92 -17.53 10.71
CA TYR A 24 20.86 -17.09 9.82
C TYR A 24 20.67 -15.59 10.00
N ALA A 25 21.02 -14.83 8.98
CA ALA A 25 20.53 -13.47 8.82
C ALA A 25 19.01 -13.58 8.60
N ILE A 26 18.24 -13.55 9.68
CA ILE A 26 16.82 -13.24 9.60
C ILE A 26 16.77 -11.82 9.07
N GLY A 27 16.54 -11.67 7.76
CA GLY A 27 16.31 -10.37 7.16
C GLY A 27 15.17 -9.71 7.94
N GLN A 28 15.48 -8.63 8.67
CA GLN A 28 14.43 -7.83 9.27
C GLN A 28 13.62 -7.25 8.14
N GLN A 29 12.42 -7.79 7.93
CA GLN A 29 11.48 -7.22 7.00
C GLN A 29 11.23 -5.79 7.49
N PRO A 30 11.42 -4.76 6.63
CA PRO A 30 11.24 -3.38 7.04
C PRO A 30 9.86 -3.23 7.68
N PRO A 31 9.75 -2.49 8.80
CA PRO A 31 8.50 -2.37 9.52
C PRO A 31 7.41 -1.88 8.57
N THR A 32 6.31 -2.62 8.50
CA THR A 32 5.14 -2.22 7.72
C THR A 32 4.63 -0.90 8.30
N PRO A 33 4.50 0.17 7.50
CA PRO A 33 3.96 1.44 7.99
C PRO A 33 2.58 1.21 8.62
N SER A 34 2.40 1.64 9.87
CA SER A 34 1.09 1.61 10.52
C SER A 34 0.18 2.66 9.88
N ARG A 35 -1.11 2.33 9.76
CA ARG A 35 -2.14 3.23 9.25
C ARG A 35 -3.07 3.56 10.40
N VAL A 36 -3.32 4.86 10.59
CA VAL A 36 -4.31 5.34 11.56
C VAL A 36 -5.40 6.04 10.77
N ARG A 37 -6.65 5.66 11.01
CA ARG A 37 -7.84 6.34 10.50
C ARG A 37 -8.54 6.98 11.66
N GLY A 38 -8.78 8.27 11.59
CA GLY A 38 -9.35 9.00 12.70
C GLY A 38 -9.69 10.43 12.36
N THR A 39 -10.31 11.10 13.33
CA THR A 39 -10.63 12.52 13.30
C THR A 39 -9.51 13.29 14.01
N VAL A 40 -9.10 14.41 13.45
CA VAL A 40 -8.18 15.33 14.13
C VAL A 40 -8.95 15.99 15.27
N GLU A 41 -8.44 15.86 16.49
CA GLU A 41 -9.00 16.53 17.68
C GLU A 41 -8.23 17.81 18.02
N GLY A 42 -6.97 17.89 17.62
CA GLY A 42 -6.11 19.02 17.94
C GLY A 42 -4.76 18.99 17.23
N VAL A 43 -4.17 20.16 17.05
CA VAL A 43 -2.79 20.33 16.59
C VAL A 43 -2.07 21.27 17.56
N ALA A 44 -0.94 20.81 18.11
CA ALA A 44 -0.12 21.56 19.04
C ALA A 44 1.36 21.49 18.62
N GLY A 45 1.85 22.55 17.97
CA GLY A 45 3.20 22.55 17.39
C GLY A 45 3.36 21.43 16.35
N ASN A 46 4.25 20.47 16.64
CA ASN A 46 4.46 19.29 15.79
C ASN A 46 3.71 18.04 16.28
N GLU A 47 2.76 18.17 17.20
CA GLU A 47 1.92 17.05 17.63
C GLU A 47 0.52 17.14 17.02
N LEU A 48 0.04 15.99 16.52
CA LEU A 48 -1.30 15.78 16.02
C LEU A 48 -2.06 14.88 17.00
N ALA A 49 -3.11 15.41 17.62
CA ALA A 49 -4.04 14.63 18.42
C ALA A 49 -5.14 14.07 17.50
N LEU A 50 -5.33 12.76 17.54
CA LEU A 50 -6.29 12.02 16.73
C LEU A 50 -7.19 11.18 17.63
N LYS A 51 -8.47 11.12 17.30
CA LYS A 51 -9.36 10.05 17.74
C LYS A 51 -9.46 9.02 16.64
N SER A 52 -8.91 7.83 16.86
CA SER A 52 -9.04 6.72 15.92
C SER A 52 -10.51 6.33 15.72
N ARG A 53 -10.79 5.68 14.59
CA ARG A 53 -12.11 5.11 14.31
C ARG A 53 -12.53 4.07 15.36
N GLU A 54 -11.55 3.41 15.96
CA GLU A 54 -11.71 2.42 17.03
C GLU A 54 -11.96 3.08 18.41
N GLY A 55 -11.90 4.41 18.49
CA GLY A 55 -12.20 5.20 19.69
C GLY A 55 -11.00 5.52 20.57
N GLU A 56 -9.81 5.04 20.24
CA GLU A 56 -8.55 5.34 20.93
C GLU A 56 -8.08 6.77 20.64
N GLU A 57 -7.67 7.50 21.69
CA GLU A 57 -7.00 8.80 21.60
C GLU A 57 -5.50 8.60 21.36
N LEU A 58 -5.00 9.18 20.27
CA LEU A 58 -3.61 9.04 19.82
C LEU A 58 -2.94 10.40 19.73
N LYS A 59 -1.67 10.47 20.10
CA LYS A 59 -0.80 11.62 19.85
C LYS A 59 0.32 11.20 18.91
N LEU A 60 0.35 11.80 17.72
CA LEU A 60 1.33 11.51 16.70
C LEU A 60 2.28 12.69 16.52
N HIS A 61 3.58 12.42 16.42
CA HIS A 61 4.56 13.44 16.05
C HIS A 61 4.58 13.63 14.53
N MET A 62 4.43 14.88 14.08
CA MET A 62 4.49 15.27 12.67
C MET A 62 5.94 15.53 12.27
N ALA A 63 6.46 14.70 11.37
CA ALA A 63 7.77 14.90 10.77
C ALA A 63 7.81 16.20 9.93
N GLY A 64 8.97 16.85 9.86
CA GLY A 64 9.17 18.10 9.12
C GLY A 64 8.84 18.00 7.63
N ASP A 65 9.05 16.83 7.03
CA ASP A 65 8.82 16.49 5.62
C ASP A 65 7.52 15.69 5.37
N MET A 66 6.65 15.58 6.38
CA MET A 66 5.34 14.93 6.24
C MET A 66 4.56 15.56 5.08
N ARG A 67 4.07 14.70 4.17
CA ARG A 67 3.18 15.08 3.08
C ARG A 67 1.74 15.07 3.57
N VAL A 68 1.02 16.15 3.27
CA VAL A 68 -0.42 16.24 3.47
C VAL A 68 -1.08 16.24 2.11
N VAL A 69 -2.17 15.47 1.97
CA VAL A 69 -2.89 15.34 0.71
C VAL A 69 -4.37 15.46 1.03
N GLY A 70 -5.04 16.39 0.36
CA GLY A 70 -6.48 16.56 0.46
C GLY A 70 -7.22 15.58 -0.45
N ILE A 71 -8.49 15.34 -0.14
CA ILE A 71 -9.38 14.49 -0.93
C ILE A 71 -10.60 15.32 -1.31
N THR A 72 -10.94 15.34 -2.60
CA THR A 72 -12.16 15.99 -3.09
C THR A 72 -12.98 15.03 -3.95
N ARG A 73 -14.30 15.20 -3.96
CA ARG A 73 -15.20 14.34 -4.74
C ARG A 73 -15.19 14.73 -6.21
N ILE A 74 -15.21 13.74 -7.08
CA ILE A 74 -15.35 13.89 -8.54
C ILE A 74 -16.46 12.97 -9.06
N PRO A 75 -17.07 13.24 -10.22
CA PRO A 75 -18.07 12.35 -10.79
C PRO A 75 -17.43 11.06 -11.31
N LEU A 76 -18.21 9.96 -11.34
CA LEU A 76 -17.78 8.68 -11.90
C LEU A 76 -17.34 8.78 -13.38
N SER A 77 -17.90 9.73 -14.12
CA SER A 77 -17.53 10.03 -15.51
C SER A 77 -16.08 10.48 -15.69
N ASP A 78 -15.41 10.91 -14.62
CA ASP A 78 -14.01 11.31 -14.66
C ASP A 78 -13.05 10.12 -14.58
N ILE A 79 -13.56 8.92 -14.29
CA ILE A 79 -12.79 7.68 -14.46
C ILE A 79 -12.75 7.32 -15.95
N LYS A 80 -11.58 7.49 -16.55
CA LYS A 80 -11.36 7.23 -17.98
C LYS A 80 -10.54 5.97 -18.16
N VAL A 81 -10.65 5.36 -19.35
CA VAL A 81 -9.67 4.37 -19.78
C VAL A 81 -8.28 5.02 -19.77
N GLY A 82 -7.30 4.34 -19.18
CA GLY A 82 -5.96 4.84 -18.93
C GLY A 82 -5.76 5.53 -17.57
N SER A 83 -6.83 5.91 -16.85
CA SER A 83 -6.70 6.48 -15.51
C SER A 83 -6.01 5.51 -14.56
N PHE A 84 -5.07 6.00 -13.75
CA PHE A 84 -4.54 5.24 -12.63
C PHE A 84 -5.45 5.46 -11.42
N ILE A 85 -6.05 4.38 -10.91
CA ILE A 85 -7.01 4.44 -9.81
C ILE A 85 -6.57 3.55 -8.65
N GLY A 86 -6.97 3.93 -7.45
CA GLY A 86 -6.98 3.06 -6.27
C GLY A 86 -8.42 2.74 -5.95
N THR A 87 -8.81 1.47 -5.98
CA THR A 87 -10.17 1.06 -5.62
C THR A 87 -10.13 0.12 -4.43
N THR A 88 -10.88 0.48 -3.39
CA THR A 88 -11.14 -0.44 -2.29
C THR A 88 -12.35 -1.28 -2.64
N THR A 89 -12.19 -2.61 -2.64
CA THR A 89 -13.26 -3.54 -2.93
C THR A 89 -13.56 -4.45 -1.74
N VAL A 90 -14.81 -4.87 -1.63
CA VAL A 90 -15.26 -5.97 -0.77
C VAL A 90 -15.86 -7.05 -1.66
N PRO A 91 -15.55 -8.34 -1.44
CA PRO A 91 -16.18 -9.43 -2.18
C PRO A 91 -17.70 -9.45 -1.99
N GLY A 92 -18.45 -9.51 -3.09
CA GLY A 92 -19.89 -9.75 -3.09
C GLY A 92 -20.24 -11.22 -2.82
N PRO A 93 -21.51 -11.54 -2.59
CA PRO A 93 -21.97 -12.92 -2.39
C PRO A 93 -21.67 -13.84 -3.58
N ASP A 94 -21.60 -13.27 -4.78
CA ASP A 94 -21.28 -13.90 -6.06
C ASP A 94 -19.77 -13.92 -6.38
N GLY A 95 -18.92 -13.41 -5.47
CA GLY A 95 -17.49 -13.26 -5.68
C GLY A 95 -17.07 -12.01 -6.46
N SER A 96 -18.02 -11.15 -6.85
CA SER A 96 -17.74 -9.85 -7.49
C SER A 96 -16.88 -8.96 -6.59
N GLN A 97 -16.07 -8.09 -7.18
CA GLN A 97 -15.30 -7.10 -6.42
C GLN A 97 -16.06 -5.77 -6.42
N ASN A 98 -16.84 -5.53 -5.36
CA ASN A 98 -17.68 -4.34 -5.26
C ASN A 98 -16.90 -3.19 -4.66
N ALA A 99 -16.76 -2.11 -5.41
CA ALA A 99 -16.05 -0.92 -4.98
C ALA A 99 -16.83 -0.18 -3.89
N VAL A 100 -16.20 -0.02 -2.73
CA VAL A 100 -16.71 0.83 -1.65
C VAL A 100 -16.16 2.25 -1.73
N GLU A 101 -15.05 2.44 -2.45
CA GLU A 101 -14.41 3.73 -2.70
C GLU A 101 -13.49 3.63 -3.93
N VAL A 102 -13.44 4.69 -4.74
CA VAL A 102 -12.49 4.81 -5.85
C VAL A 102 -11.76 6.15 -5.79
N HIS A 103 -10.44 6.11 -5.83
CA HIS A 103 -9.56 7.26 -5.91
C HIS A 103 -8.98 7.33 -7.32
N VAL A 104 -9.12 8.46 -8.00
CA VAL A 104 -8.39 8.75 -9.24
C VAL A 104 -7.12 9.48 -8.86
N PHE A 105 -5.98 8.86 -9.10
CA PHE A 105 -4.68 9.48 -8.87
C PHE A 105 -4.40 10.51 -9.97
N PRO A 106 -3.96 11.72 -9.60
CA PRO A 106 -3.32 12.62 -10.55
C PRO A 106 -2.10 11.94 -11.21
N GLU A 107 -1.75 12.34 -12.43
CA GLU A 107 -0.73 11.66 -13.23
C GLU A 107 0.67 11.67 -12.59
N ASP A 108 1.01 12.71 -11.83
CA ASP A 108 2.25 12.80 -11.06
C ASP A 108 2.34 11.79 -9.90
N MET A 109 1.20 11.22 -9.49
CA MET A 109 1.08 10.15 -8.50
C MET A 109 0.90 8.76 -9.15
N ARG A 110 0.98 8.63 -10.47
CA ARG A 110 0.85 7.33 -11.14
C ARG A 110 1.86 6.32 -10.60
N GLY A 111 1.41 5.08 -10.40
CA GLY A 111 2.23 3.99 -9.85
C GLY A 111 2.30 3.98 -8.33
N THR A 112 1.73 4.97 -7.64
CA THR A 112 1.66 5.00 -6.17
C THR A 112 1.01 3.73 -5.65
N GLY A 113 1.80 2.90 -4.97
CA GLY A 113 1.35 1.67 -4.35
C GLY A 113 0.64 0.73 -5.32
N GLU A 114 1.05 0.67 -6.59
CA GLU A 114 0.49 -0.23 -7.61
C GLU A 114 0.41 -1.68 -7.10
N GLY A 115 -0.63 -2.40 -7.52
CA GLY A 115 -0.90 -3.77 -7.13
C GLY A 115 -2.13 -3.90 -6.23
N SER A 116 -2.36 -5.11 -5.74
CA SER A 116 -3.50 -5.46 -4.90
C SER A 116 -3.05 -5.98 -3.54
N ARG A 117 -3.59 -5.43 -2.45
CA ARG A 117 -3.23 -5.83 -1.07
C ARG A 117 -4.43 -5.72 -0.12
N PRO A 118 -4.45 -6.51 0.98
CA PRO A 118 -5.43 -6.33 2.05
C PRO A 118 -5.49 -4.87 2.53
N TRP A 119 -6.69 -4.43 2.91
CA TRP A 119 -6.94 -3.04 3.31
C TRP A 119 -7.85 -2.95 4.53
N ASP A 120 -7.71 -1.85 5.26
CA ASP A 120 -8.25 -1.62 6.61
C ASP A 120 -9.55 -0.80 6.62
N LEU A 121 -10.21 -0.63 5.46
CA LEU A 121 -11.42 0.19 5.34
C LEU A 121 -12.70 -0.55 5.75
N ARG A 122 -12.80 -1.84 5.40
CA ARG A 122 -13.90 -2.75 5.76
C ARG A 122 -13.35 -4.16 6.03
N PRO A 123 -14.09 -5.02 6.77
CA PRO A 123 -13.74 -6.44 6.88
C PRO A 123 -13.56 -7.06 5.50
N ASN A 124 -12.48 -7.84 5.33
CA ASN A 124 -12.11 -8.50 4.07
C ASN A 124 -11.89 -7.56 2.88
N SER A 125 -11.71 -6.26 3.11
CA SER A 125 -11.47 -5.31 2.01
C SER A 125 -10.07 -5.43 1.43
N THR A 126 -9.96 -5.14 0.14
CA THR A 126 -8.70 -5.12 -0.61
C THR A 126 -8.57 -3.77 -1.32
N MET A 127 -7.38 -3.17 -1.29
CA MET A 127 -7.06 -1.99 -2.09
C MET A 127 -6.30 -2.45 -3.34
N THR A 128 -6.84 -2.13 -4.51
CA THR A 128 -6.21 -2.39 -5.80
C THR A 128 -5.87 -1.06 -6.46
N ASN A 129 -4.57 -0.79 -6.64
CA ASN A 129 -4.07 0.37 -7.36
C ASN A 129 -3.59 -0.07 -8.75
N ALA A 130 -4.24 0.42 -9.80
CA ALA A 130 -4.12 -0.14 -11.14
C ALA A 130 -4.57 0.85 -12.22
N THR A 131 -4.22 0.56 -13.47
CA THR A 131 -4.68 1.33 -14.63
C THR A 131 -6.00 0.77 -15.14
N VAL A 132 -6.99 1.63 -15.39
CA VAL A 132 -8.25 1.24 -16.04
C VAL A 132 -7.97 0.85 -17.49
N ALA A 133 -8.18 -0.42 -17.82
CA ALA A 133 -8.00 -0.95 -19.17
C ALA A 133 -9.29 -0.85 -19.98
N GLU A 134 -10.43 -1.12 -19.36
CA GLU A 134 -11.74 -1.11 -20.00
C GLU A 134 -12.82 -0.64 -19.02
N THR A 135 -13.86 -0.01 -19.57
CA THR A 135 -15.04 0.41 -18.82
C THR A 135 -16.28 -0.05 -19.58
N VAL A 136 -17.17 -0.75 -18.89
CA VAL A 136 -18.48 -1.16 -19.43
C VAL A 136 -19.56 -0.56 -18.54
N ALA A 137 -20.38 0.32 -19.12
CA ALA A 137 -21.57 0.83 -18.43
C ALA A 137 -22.67 -0.24 -18.43
N GLY A 138 -23.34 -0.41 -17.30
CA GLY A 138 -24.50 -1.28 -17.14
C GLY A 138 -25.58 -0.61 -16.29
N ASN A 139 -26.71 -1.28 -16.13
CA ASN A 139 -27.84 -0.73 -15.35
C ASN A 139 -27.49 -0.54 -13.86
N ASP A 140 -26.59 -1.37 -13.32
CA ASP A 140 -26.21 -1.37 -11.90
C ASP A 140 -24.94 -0.54 -11.59
N GLY A 141 -24.47 0.25 -12.57
CA GLY A 141 -23.25 1.06 -12.47
C GLY A 141 -22.22 0.74 -13.54
N HIS A 142 -20.95 1.04 -13.26
CA HIS A 142 -19.84 0.80 -14.18
C HIS A 142 -19.07 -0.43 -13.75
N THR A 143 -18.79 -1.32 -14.70
CA THR A 143 -17.77 -2.35 -14.53
C THR A 143 -16.46 -1.82 -15.09
N LEU A 144 -15.41 -1.83 -14.26
CA LEU A 144 -14.05 -1.47 -14.65
C LEU A 144 -13.20 -2.75 -14.72
N MET A 145 -12.50 -2.96 -15.84
CA MET A 145 -11.36 -3.87 -15.87
C MET A 145 -10.11 -3.05 -15.55
N VAL A 146 -9.42 -3.39 -14.46
CA VAL A 146 -8.18 -2.73 -14.05
C VAL A 146 -7.00 -3.67 -14.18
N LYS A 147 -5.86 -3.15 -14.66
CA LYS A 147 -4.63 -3.91 -14.88
C LYS A 147 -3.48 -3.29 -14.09
N TYR A 148 -2.70 -4.14 -13.46
CA TYR A 148 -1.45 -3.82 -12.77
C TYR A 148 -0.41 -4.91 -13.11
N LYS A 149 0.84 -4.70 -12.73
CA LYS A 149 1.96 -5.58 -13.15
C LYS A 149 1.71 -7.07 -12.93
N ASP A 150 1.10 -7.43 -11.80
CA ASP A 150 0.94 -8.82 -11.36
C ASP A 150 -0.47 -9.37 -11.60
N GLY A 151 -1.32 -8.66 -12.33
CA GLY A 151 -2.65 -9.18 -12.66
C GLY A 151 -3.67 -8.13 -13.09
N GLU A 152 -4.89 -8.61 -13.21
CA GLU A 152 -6.05 -7.78 -13.56
C GLU A 152 -7.23 -8.13 -12.66
N LYS A 153 -8.15 -7.17 -12.52
CA LYS A 153 -9.38 -7.35 -11.75
C LYS A 153 -10.55 -6.67 -12.43
N LYS A 154 -11.68 -7.36 -12.42
CA LYS A 154 -12.99 -6.79 -12.73
C LYS A 154 -13.58 -6.21 -11.45
N VAL A 155 -13.90 -4.93 -11.46
CA VAL A 155 -14.44 -4.17 -10.32
C VAL A 155 -15.79 -3.58 -10.70
N VAL A 156 -16.77 -3.73 -9.82
CA VAL A 156 -18.10 -3.15 -9.99
C VAL A 156 -18.16 -1.87 -9.17
N VAL A 157 -18.48 -0.76 -9.82
CA VAL A 157 -18.60 0.57 -9.23
C VAL A 157 -20.06 1.00 -9.34
N SER A 158 -20.76 1.04 -8.21
CA SER A 158 -22.16 1.46 -8.20
C SER A 158 -22.25 2.99 -8.31
N PRO A 159 -23.42 3.54 -8.69
CA PRO A 159 -23.63 4.99 -8.71
C PRO A 159 -23.40 5.68 -7.36
N ASP A 160 -23.58 4.94 -6.25
CA ASP A 160 -23.40 5.45 -4.89
C ASP A 160 -21.95 5.37 -4.41
N THR A 161 -21.08 4.62 -5.10
CA THR A 161 -19.66 4.51 -4.74
C THR A 161 -19.01 5.90 -4.79
N PRO A 162 -18.42 6.38 -3.68
CA PRO A 162 -17.67 7.63 -3.68
C PRO A 162 -16.49 7.54 -4.64
N VAL A 163 -16.42 8.50 -5.56
CA VAL A 163 -15.25 8.72 -6.42
C VAL A 163 -14.59 10.02 -6.01
N VAL A 164 -13.29 9.95 -5.75
CA VAL A 164 -12.52 11.07 -5.24
C VAL A 164 -11.21 11.23 -6.01
N THR A 165 -10.60 12.40 -5.91
CA THR A 165 -9.22 12.63 -6.37
C THR A 165 -8.42 13.34 -5.28
N TYR A 166 -7.10 13.30 -5.44
CA TYR A 166 -6.16 13.93 -4.54
C TYR A 166 -5.92 15.37 -4.97
N VAL A 167 -5.90 16.27 -4.00
CA VAL A 167 -5.51 17.67 -4.20
C VAL A 167 -4.33 18.00 -3.29
N PRO A 168 -3.45 18.93 -3.69
CA PRO A 168 -2.45 19.48 -2.79
C PRO A 168 -3.12 19.98 -1.50
N ALA A 169 -2.50 19.71 -0.36
CA ALA A 169 -2.94 20.23 0.92
C ALA A 169 -1.73 20.57 1.78
N ASP A 170 -1.88 21.58 2.63
CA ASP A 170 -0.82 22.05 3.51
C ASP A 170 -0.99 21.55 4.94
N LYS A 171 0.11 21.50 5.69
CA LYS A 171 0.07 21.16 7.12
C LYS A 171 -0.84 22.09 7.93
N SER A 172 -0.99 23.34 7.51
CA SER A 172 -1.91 24.31 8.13
C SER A 172 -3.38 23.92 7.99
N GLU A 173 -3.72 22.99 7.10
CA GLU A 173 -5.09 22.50 6.94
C GLU A 173 -5.44 21.37 7.92
N LEU A 174 -4.45 20.82 8.63
CA LEU A 174 -4.71 19.91 9.75
C LEU A 174 -5.28 20.72 10.90
N LYS A 175 -6.59 20.56 11.12
CA LYS A 175 -7.36 21.26 12.15
C LYS A 175 -8.42 20.32 12.71
N PRO A 176 -8.95 20.60 13.92
CA PRO A 176 -10.01 19.80 14.48
C PRO A 176 -11.23 19.71 13.55
N GLY A 177 -11.77 18.50 13.37
CA GLY A 177 -12.94 18.25 12.52
C GLY A 177 -12.87 16.94 11.74
#